data_AF-A0AAE3UC59-F1
#
_entry.id   AF-A0AAE3UC59-F1
#
_cell.length_a   1.000
_cell.length_b   1.000
_cell.length_c   1.000
_cell.angle_alpha   90.00
_cell.angle_beta   90.00
_cell.angle_gamma   90.00
#
_symmetry.space_group_name_H-M   'P 1'
#
loop_
_entity.id
_entity.type
_entity.pdbx_description
1 polymer ?
#
loop_
_entity_poly.entity_id
_entity_poly.type
_entity_poly.pdbx_seq_one_letter_code
_entity_poly.pdbx_strand_id
1 'polypeptide(L)'
;MDRENQHIIAIQTKEGKQLSKLQKQFNNYSQKVDKLKQALTNTQTVLEKAQQKVNDFLVPLEKQKIELKIQSLWTLDKVHDSGVLKKRDNETLAEFIVTQVYPLIADLGYEDLKPLFEKYEGQSFDEYNQQANEETGGMMKEMFANMGIDMDEDADFSDVNTFKEAYERKIEQEAATEEERKANKKKTAKQIAKEEKIRQEAQNITKTVRSVYMQLVKEFHPDREPDALEKERKTLIMQRITQAYENDDLFELLRLQLEYKQKDHGDFELLPDEQLKYYNKLLKEQIDELEAELYSLQMGDNPFVPSLYSQLCMPPERLDANVKREVNVLKKYIKQLKEEVQILRDPVYVRELLKAFKQEQKRMARNPFSF
;
A
#
# COMPACT_ATOMS: atom_id res chain seq x y z
N MET A 1 4.35 -27.54 3.32
CA MET A 1 3.36 -28.59 2.99
C MET A 1 2.03 -27.86 3.06
N ASP A 2 1.29 -27.59 1.98
CA ASP A 2 1.03 -28.38 0.78
C ASP A 2 1.46 -27.69 -0.52
N ARG A 3 2.15 -28.45 -1.39
CA ARG A 3 2.14 -28.17 -2.83
C ARG A 3 0.94 -28.93 -3.38
N GLU A 4 -0.26 -28.41 -3.22
CA GLU A 4 -1.37 -28.89 -4.05
C GLU A 4 -1.01 -28.58 -5.51
N ASN A 5 -0.95 -29.63 -6.32
CA ASN A 5 -0.65 -29.56 -7.75
C ASN A 5 -1.48 -28.46 -8.41
N GLN A 6 -0.83 -27.33 -8.70
CA GLN A 6 -1.35 -26.28 -9.57
C GLN A 6 -1.36 -26.81 -11.00
N HIS A 7 -2.36 -27.64 -11.30
CA HIS A 7 -2.67 -28.01 -12.68
C HIS A 7 -3.17 -26.77 -13.40
N ILE A 8 -2.36 -26.26 -14.32
CA ILE A 8 -2.74 -25.21 -15.27
C ILE A 8 -4.00 -25.69 -15.99
N ILE A 9 -5.11 -24.99 -15.78
CA ILE A 9 -6.38 -25.29 -16.43
C ILE A 9 -6.25 -24.86 -17.87
N ALA A 10 -6.16 -25.83 -18.78
CA ALA A 10 -6.19 -25.58 -20.19
C ALA A 10 -7.32 -26.40 -20.81
N ILE A 11 -8.15 -25.72 -21.59
CA ILE A 11 -8.99 -26.39 -22.59
C ILE A 11 -8.03 -27.07 -23.57
N GLN A 12 -8.11 -28.40 -23.63
CA GLN A 12 -7.36 -29.24 -24.55
C GLN A 12 -8.25 -29.66 -25.72
N THR A 13 -7.67 -29.89 -26.90
CA THR A 13 -8.39 -30.46 -28.05
C THR A 13 -8.19 -31.96 -28.12
N LYS A 14 -9.22 -32.70 -28.57
CA LYS A 14 -9.04 -34.07 -29.07
C LYS A 14 -8.24 -34.06 -30.38
N GLU A 15 -7.48 -35.13 -30.61
CA GLU A 15 -6.60 -35.36 -31.76
C GLU A 15 -7.16 -34.75 -33.06
N GLY A 16 -6.43 -33.77 -33.64
CA GLY A 16 -6.70 -33.20 -34.95
C GLY A 16 -7.53 -31.90 -35.01
N LYS A 17 -8.16 -31.43 -33.93
CA LYS A 17 -8.90 -30.15 -33.92
C LYS A 17 -8.08 -29.00 -33.32
N GLN A 18 -8.15 -27.80 -33.91
CA GLN A 18 -7.54 -26.58 -33.36
C GLN A 18 -8.48 -25.89 -32.37
N LEU A 19 -7.91 -25.30 -31.30
CA LEU A 19 -8.65 -24.48 -30.35
C LEU A 19 -9.27 -23.25 -31.04
N SER A 20 -10.52 -22.94 -30.70
CA SER A 20 -11.18 -21.71 -31.10
C SER A 20 -10.48 -20.49 -30.49
N LYS A 21 -10.72 -19.30 -31.08
CA LYS A 21 -10.16 -18.04 -30.56
C LYS A 21 -10.59 -17.80 -29.10
N LEU A 22 -11.85 -18.12 -28.77
CA LEU A 22 -12.39 -17.95 -27.42
C LEU A 22 -11.78 -18.93 -26.41
N GLN A 23 -11.48 -20.16 -26.83
CA GLN A 23 -10.81 -21.14 -25.97
C GLN A 23 -9.35 -20.77 -25.72
N LYS A 24 -8.63 -20.27 -26.73
CA LYS A 24 -7.27 -19.76 -26.56
C LYS A 24 -7.23 -18.57 -25.60
N GLN A 25 -8.21 -17.66 -25.72
CA GLN A 25 -8.34 -16.52 -24.81
C GLN A 25 -8.61 -16.98 -23.37
N PHE A 26 -9.49 -17.95 -23.18
CA PHE A 26 -9.80 -18.52 -21.87
C PHE A 26 -8.57 -19.14 -21.21
N ASN A 27 -7.81 -19.95 -21.96
CA ASN A 27 -6.58 -20.55 -21.45
C ASN A 27 -5.53 -19.50 -21.07
N ASN A 28 -5.39 -18.43 -21.87
CA ASN A 28 -4.44 -17.35 -21.57
C ASN A 28 -4.85 -16.57 -20.32
N TYR A 29 -6.12 -16.15 -20.23
CA TYR A 29 -6.60 -15.43 -19.05
C TYR A 29 -6.54 -16.28 -17.79
N SER A 30 -6.87 -17.56 -17.87
CA SER A 30 -6.73 -18.50 -16.75
C SER A 30 -5.27 -18.58 -16.27
N GLN A 31 -4.32 -18.74 -17.19
CA GLN A 31 -2.89 -18.74 -16.85
C GLN A 31 -2.41 -17.41 -16.25
N LYS A 32 -2.97 -16.28 -16.70
CA LYS A 32 -2.62 -14.97 -16.16
C LYS A 32 -3.15 -14.80 -14.73
N VAL A 33 -4.41 -15.19 -14.46
CA VAL A 33 -4.99 -15.21 -13.10
C VAL A 33 -4.14 -16.07 -12.16
N ASP A 34 -3.79 -17.29 -12.56
CA ASP A 34 -2.94 -18.18 -11.73
C ASP A 34 -1.58 -17.54 -11.40
N LYS A 35 -0.92 -16.95 -12.40
CA LYS A 35 0.37 -16.27 -12.21
C LYS A 35 0.24 -15.06 -11.28
N LEU A 36 -0.82 -14.28 -11.41
CA LEU A 36 -1.07 -13.11 -10.55
C LEU A 36 -1.36 -13.54 -9.11
N LYS A 37 -2.21 -14.56 -8.89
CA LYS A 37 -2.46 -15.13 -7.56
C LYS A 37 -1.16 -15.64 -6.91
N GLN A 38 -0.30 -16.32 -7.67
CA GLN A 38 1.01 -16.76 -7.20
C GLN A 38 1.93 -15.56 -6.88
N ALA A 39 1.95 -14.54 -7.73
CA ALA A 39 2.76 -13.34 -7.51
C ALA A 39 2.31 -12.59 -6.24
N LEU A 40 1.00 -12.46 -6.01
CA LEU A 40 0.44 -11.89 -4.79
C LEU A 40 0.86 -12.68 -3.54
N THR A 41 0.64 -14.00 -3.55
CA THR A 41 1.02 -14.88 -2.43
C THR A 41 2.52 -14.80 -2.13
N ASN A 42 3.36 -14.80 -3.17
CA ASN A 42 4.81 -14.66 -3.02
C ASN A 42 5.20 -13.29 -2.47
N THR A 43 4.56 -12.22 -2.95
CA THR A 43 4.79 -10.84 -2.50
C THR A 43 4.42 -10.69 -1.02
N GLN A 44 3.25 -11.19 -0.62
CA GLN A 44 2.80 -11.21 0.78
C GLN A 44 3.80 -11.97 1.67
N THR A 45 4.21 -13.18 1.27
CA THR A 45 5.19 -13.99 2.01
C THR A 45 6.53 -13.26 2.18
N VAL A 46 7.00 -12.56 1.16
CA VAL A 46 8.26 -11.80 1.21
C VAL A 46 8.10 -10.58 2.12
N LEU A 47 6.96 -9.89 2.06
CA LEU A 47 6.65 -8.75 2.94
C LEU A 47 6.59 -9.15 4.41
N GLU A 48 5.94 -10.27 4.75
CA GLU A 48 5.90 -10.79 6.12
C GLU A 48 7.30 -11.05 6.67
N LYS A 49 8.16 -11.70 5.86
CA LYS A 49 9.57 -11.92 6.22
C LYS A 49 10.35 -10.62 6.36
N ALA A 50 10.08 -9.64 5.50
CA ALA A 50 10.72 -8.33 5.56
C ALA A 50 10.30 -7.60 6.84
N GLN A 51 9.02 -7.58 7.17
CA GLN A 51 8.48 -6.96 8.38
C GLN A 51 9.10 -7.58 9.64
N GLN A 52 9.18 -8.92 9.69
CA GLN A 52 9.84 -9.60 10.79
C GLN A 52 11.30 -9.16 10.93
N LYS A 53 12.07 -9.12 9.83
CA LYS A 53 13.47 -8.67 9.86
C LYS A 53 13.63 -7.20 10.25
N VAL A 54 12.73 -6.33 9.81
CA VAL A 54 12.70 -4.92 10.22
C VAL A 54 12.54 -4.84 11.74
N ASN A 55 11.57 -5.57 12.29
CA ASN A 55 11.29 -5.59 13.73
C ASN A 55 12.45 -6.18 14.54
N ASP A 56 13.10 -7.23 14.03
CA ASP A 56 14.19 -7.90 14.73
C ASP A 56 15.52 -7.13 14.70
N PHE A 57 15.81 -6.42 13.60
CA PHE A 57 17.14 -5.85 13.37
C PHE A 57 17.18 -4.33 13.22
N LEU A 58 16.20 -3.71 12.56
CA LEU A 58 16.22 -2.27 12.28
C LEU A 58 15.54 -1.47 13.39
N VAL A 59 14.37 -1.90 13.87
CA VAL A 59 13.63 -1.20 14.94
C VAL A 59 14.47 -0.99 16.21
N PRO A 60 15.23 -1.99 16.72
CA PRO A 60 16.07 -1.77 17.90
C PRO A 60 17.20 -0.76 17.66
N LEU A 61 17.75 -0.73 16.44
CA LEU A 61 18.80 0.22 16.07
C LEU A 61 18.23 1.64 15.88
N GLU A 62 17.05 1.76 15.29
CA GLU A 62 16.32 3.02 15.17
C GLU A 62 16.02 3.61 16.55
N LYS A 63 15.56 2.78 17.50
CA LYS A 63 15.40 3.18 18.89
C LYS A 63 16.72 3.66 19.51
N GLN A 64 17.81 2.91 19.34
CA GLN A 64 19.13 3.33 19.83
C GLN A 64 19.60 4.65 19.21
N LYS A 65 19.33 4.88 17.92
CA LYS A 65 19.62 6.15 17.24
C LYS A 65 18.86 7.31 17.91
N ILE A 66 17.57 7.11 18.17
CA ILE A 66 16.73 8.13 18.81
C ILE A 66 17.19 8.42 20.25
N GLU A 67 17.50 7.39 21.04
CA GLU A 67 18.03 7.55 22.40
C GLU A 67 19.32 8.38 22.42
N LEU A 68 20.22 8.18 21.44
CA LEU A 68 21.44 9.00 21.31
C LEU A 68 21.15 10.44 20.91
N LYS A 69 20.16 10.67 20.04
CA LYS A 69 19.70 12.04 19.71
C LYS A 69 19.11 12.73 20.94
N ILE A 70 18.31 12.03 21.74
CA ILE A 70 17.80 12.59 23.00
C ILE A 70 18.97 12.93 23.94
N GLN A 71 19.95 12.03 24.06
CA GLN A 71 21.15 12.27 24.87
C GLN A 71 21.97 13.48 24.38
N SER A 72 22.08 13.70 23.06
CA SER A 72 22.78 14.86 22.50
C SER A 72 22.08 16.15 22.89
N LEU A 73 20.74 16.19 22.82
CA LEU A 73 19.95 17.37 23.17
C LEU A 73 20.11 17.75 24.65
N TRP A 74 20.03 16.79 25.57
CA TRP A 74 20.31 17.04 26.98
C TRP A 74 21.76 17.42 27.27
N THR A 75 22.72 17.00 26.43
CA THR A 75 24.11 17.43 26.55
C THR A 75 24.27 18.88 26.10
N LEU A 76 23.62 19.26 25.01
CA LEU A 76 23.59 20.63 24.50
C LEU A 76 22.90 21.60 25.46
N ASP A 77 21.82 21.16 26.12
CA ASP A 77 21.16 21.91 27.19
C ASP A 77 22.14 22.30 28.32
N LYS A 78 22.96 21.34 28.77
CA LYS A 78 24.01 21.60 29.77
C LYS A 78 25.09 22.56 29.26
N VAL A 79 25.45 22.48 27.98
CA VAL A 79 26.43 23.41 27.37
C VAL A 79 25.87 24.82 27.33
N HIS A 80 24.61 24.98 26.94
CA HIS A 80 23.92 26.26 26.95
C HIS A 80 23.98 26.92 28.34
N ASP A 81 23.67 26.15 29.39
CA ASP A 81 23.62 26.63 30.78
C ASP A 81 25.02 26.84 31.41
N SER A 82 26.07 26.25 30.84
CA SER A 82 27.43 26.36 31.38
C SER A 82 28.09 27.73 31.17
N GLY A 83 27.53 28.59 30.32
CA GLY A 83 28.06 29.93 30.03
C GLY A 83 29.35 29.96 29.20
N VAL A 84 29.77 28.82 28.64
CA VAL A 84 31.00 28.70 27.81
C VAL A 84 30.86 29.33 26.42
N LEU A 85 29.64 29.57 25.96
CA LEU A 85 29.35 30.17 24.66
C LEU A 85 29.01 31.65 24.78
N LYS A 86 29.24 32.40 23.71
CA LYS A 86 28.84 33.81 23.61
C LYS A 86 27.32 33.89 23.48
N LYS A 87 26.72 35.02 23.91
CA LYS A 87 25.27 35.27 23.81
C LYS A 87 24.66 34.86 22.45
N ARG A 88 25.23 35.34 21.34
CA ARG A 88 24.76 35.01 19.98
C ARG A 88 24.88 33.53 19.61
N ASP A 89 25.85 32.82 20.17
CA ASP A 89 26.01 31.39 19.93
C ASP A 89 25.01 30.60 20.79
N ASN A 90 24.74 31.04 22.02
CA ASN A 90 23.71 30.47 22.88
C ASN A 90 22.29 30.64 22.32
N GLU A 91 21.96 31.81 21.75
CA GLU A 91 20.67 32.03 21.08
C GLU A 91 20.49 31.05 19.90
N THR A 92 21.52 30.85 19.07
CA THR A 92 21.47 29.85 17.99
C THR A 92 21.41 28.43 18.53
N LEU A 93 22.05 28.14 19.67
CA LEU A 93 21.97 26.82 20.28
C LEU A 93 20.55 26.51 20.76
N ALA A 94 19.85 27.49 21.34
CA ALA A 94 18.44 27.36 21.69
C ALA A 94 17.59 27.03 20.46
N GLU A 95 17.72 27.81 19.37
CA GLU A 95 17.03 27.55 18.11
C GLU A 95 17.33 26.14 17.56
N PHE A 96 18.59 25.71 17.62
CA PHE A 96 19.00 24.37 17.19
C PHE A 96 18.33 23.28 18.03
N ILE A 97 18.30 23.42 19.35
CA ILE A 97 17.65 22.45 20.26
C ILE A 97 16.16 22.35 19.94
N VAL A 98 15.44 23.48 19.84
CA VAL A 98 14.01 23.52 19.49
C VAL A 98 13.76 22.80 18.16
N THR A 99 14.53 23.14 17.12
CA THR A 99 14.41 22.55 15.78
C THR A 99 14.57 21.02 15.80
N GLN A 100 15.46 20.50 16.64
CA GLN A 100 15.71 19.06 16.74
C GLN A 100 14.74 18.33 17.68
N VAL A 101 14.25 19.00 18.72
CA VAL A 101 13.29 18.44 19.69
C VAL A 101 11.90 18.29 19.05
N TYR A 102 11.47 19.28 18.27
CA TYR A 102 10.13 19.32 17.68
C TYR A 102 9.69 18.01 17.01
N PRO A 103 10.42 17.44 16.02
CA PRO A 103 9.99 16.20 15.35
C PRO A 103 10.03 14.96 16.28
N LEU A 104 10.83 14.98 17.35
CA LEU A 104 10.82 13.90 18.34
C LEU A 104 9.51 13.89 19.15
N ILE A 105 8.92 15.06 19.38
CA ILE A 105 7.63 15.18 20.07
C ILE A 105 6.49 14.97 19.07
N ALA A 106 6.45 15.75 17.98
CA ALA A 106 5.37 15.76 16.99
C ALA A 106 5.20 14.41 16.30
N ASP A 107 6.29 13.84 15.77
CA ASP A 107 6.21 12.68 14.88
C ASP A 107 6.40 11.35 15.62
N LEU A 108 7.17 11.37 16.71
CA LEU A 108 7.59 10.16 17.43
C LEU A 108 7.01 10.03 18.85
N GLY A 109 6.29 11.05 19.35
CA GLY A 109 5.57 10.99 20.62
C GLY A 109 6.42 11.00 21.88
N TYR A 110 7.65 11.53 21.84
CA TYR A 110 8.50 11.64 23.04
C TYR A 110 8.10 12.85 23.91
N GLU A 111 6.94 12.74 24.58
CA GLU A 111 6.37 13.83 25.39
C GLU A 111 7.28 14.29 26.54
N ASP A 112 8.16 13.43 27.06
CA ASP A 112 9.15 13.78 28.08
C ASP A 112 10.11 14.90 27.65
N LEU A 113 10.16 15.24 26.36
CA LEU A 113 10.96 16.34 25.82
C LEU A 113 10.22 17.69 25.78
N LYS A 114 8.89 17.73 26.05
CA LYS A 114 8.13 18.99 26.10
C LYS A 114 8.76 20.04 27.03
N PRO A 115 9.22 19.70 28.26
CA PRO A 115 9.88 20.68 29.13
C PRO A 115 11.17 21.27 28.52
N LEU A 116 11.90 20.48 27.73
CA LEU A 116 13.10 20.96 27.05
C LEU A 116 12.75 21.93 25.91
N PHE A 117 11.69 21.64 25.16
CA PHE A 117 11.15 22.55 24.14
C PHE A 117 10.70 23.87 24.78
N GLU A 118 9.86 23.80 25.81
CA GLU A 118 9.29 24.94 26.52
C GLU A 118 10.35 25.87 27.10
N LYS A 119 11.45 25.30 27.62
CA LYS A 119 12.59 26.07 28.16
C LYS A 119 13.16 27.05 27.13
N TYR A 120 13.24 26.64 25.86
CA TYR A 120 13.92 27.41 24.81
C TYR A 120 12.96 28.20 23.92
N GLU A 121 11.77 27.67 23.66
CA GLU A 121 10.75 28.35 22.85
C GLU A 121 9.97 29.38 23.66
N GLY A 122 9.79 29.16 24.97
CA GLY A 122 9.09 30.09 25.86
C GLY A 122 7.56 29.99 25.84
N GLN A 123 7.00 29.00 25.14
CA GLN A 123 5.58 28.65 25.14
C GLN A 123 5.40 27.13 25.16
N SER A 124 4.20 26.65 25.49
CA SER A 124 3.93 25.21 25.53
C SER A 124 4.04 24.58 24.15
N PHE A 125 4.52 23.33 24.09
CA PHE A 125 4.59 22.61 22.83
C PHE A 125 3.22 22.46 22.18
N ASP A 126 2.18 22.20 22.99
CA ASP A 126 0.83 21.95 22.48
C ASP A 126 0.22 23.22 21.85
N GLU A 127 0.41 24.39 22.46
CA GLU A 127 0.01 25.67 21.87
C GLU A 127 0.80 26.00 20.59
N TYR A 128 2.12 25.77 20.61
CA TYR A 128 2.97 25.98 19.42
C TYR A 128 2.55 25.07 18.26
N ASN A 129 2.36 23.78 18.53
CA ASN A 129 1.99 22.79 17.52
C ASN A 129 0.59 23.08 16.94
N GLN A 130 -0.34 23.55 17.77
CA GLN A 130 -1.65 23.99 17.28
C GLN A 130 -1.51 25.20 16.33
N GLN A 131 -0.76 26.23 16.72
CA GLN A 131 -0.52 27.42 15.87
C GLN A 131 0.16 27.03 14.56
N ALA A 132 1.19 26.20 14.62
CA ALA A 132 1.90 25.72 13.43
C ALA A 132 0.99 24.92 12.48
N ASN A 133 0.09 24.10 13.02
CA ASN A 133 -0.89 23.35 12.24
C ASN A 133 -1.94 24.27 11.61
N GLU A 134 -2.43 25.28 12.34
CA GLU A 134 -3.35 26.29 11.81
C GLU A 134 -2.72 27.12 10.69
N GLU A 135 -1.45 27.54 10.85
CA GLU A 135 -0.69 28.25 9.82
C GLU A 135 -0.44 27.38 8.59
N THR A 136 -0.01 26.14 8.79
CA THR A 136 0.23 25.17 7.71
C THR A 136 -1.07 24.87 6.96
N GLY A 137 -2.17 24.62 7.69
CA GLY A 137 -3.49 24.42 7.11
C GLY A 137 -3.99 25.65 6.34
N GLY A 138 -3.75 26.86 6.84
CA GLY A 138 -4.05 28.12 6.15
C GLY A 138 -3.26 28.30 4.86
N MET A 139 -1.94 28.07 4.89
CA MET A 139 -1.09 28.13 3.69
C MET A 139 -1.48 27.09 2.65
N MET A 140 -1.74 25.86 3.08
CA MET A 140 -2.25 24.81 2.22
C MET A 140 -3.58 25.23 1.60
N LYS A 141 -4.51 25.78 2.40
CA LYS A 141 -5.79 26.28 1.90
C LYS A 141 -5.67 27.37 0.83
N GLU A 142 -4.75 28.30 1.02
CA GLU A 142 -4.47 29.33 0.02
C GLU A 142 -3.81 28.74 -1.25
N MET A 143 -2.86 27.83 -1.10
CA MET A 143 -2.24 27.13 -2.23
C MET A 143 -3.29 26.36 -3.06
N PHE A 144 -4.23 25.70 -2.40
CA PHE A 144 -5.30 24.94 -3.05
C PHE A 144 -6.35 25.82 -3.71
N ALA A 145 -6.74 26.93 -3.08
CA ALA A 145 -7.61 27.94 -3.71
C ALA A 145 -6.96 28.48 -5.00
N ASN A 146 -5.64 28.73 -4.99
CA ASN A 146 -4.90 29.16 -6.18
C ASN A 146 -4.79 28.09 -7.27
N MET A 147 -4.90 26.81 -6.93
CA MET A 147 -5.02 25.68 -7.87
C MET A 147 -6.47 25.40 -8.30
N GLY A 148 -7.42 26.25 -7.89
CA GLY A 148 -8.84 26.11 -8.21
C GLY A 148 -9.48 24.87 -7.62
N ILE A 149 -9.04 24.46 -6.42
CA ILE A 149 -9.68 23.40 -5.63
C ILE A 149 -10.54 24.09 -4.56
N ASP A 150 -11.87 23.99 -4.69
CA ASP A 150 -12.79 24.43 -3.63
C ASP A 150 -12.73 23.41 -2.49
N MET A 151 -12.41 23.89 -1.28
CA MET A 151 -12.20 23.03 -0.12
C MET A 151 -13.21 23.36 0.97
N ASP A 152 -13.72 22.31 1.63
CA ASP A 152 -14.62 22.44 2.79
C ASP A 152 -13.93 23.22 3.93
N GLU A 153 -14.68 24.08 4.62
CA GLU A 153 -14.13 24.95 5.67
C GLU A 153 -13.66 24.18 6.92
N ASP A 154 -14.16 22.95 7.13
CA ASP A 154 -14.00 22.17 8.37
C ASP A 154 -13.02 20.98 8.26
N ALA A 155 -12.34 20.78 7.13
CA ALA A 155 -11.40 19.65 6.98
C ALA A 155 -10.05 19.93 7.69
N ASP A 156 -9.46 18.88 8.30
CA ASP A 156 -8.14 18.96 8.92
C ASP A 156 -7.05 18.89 7.85
N PHE A 157 -6.58 20.05 7.41
CA PHE A 157 -5.59 20.17 6.33
C PHE A 157 -4.13 20.06 6.79
N SER A 158 -3.90 19.68 8.05
CA SER A 158 -2.55 19.30 8.50
C SER A 158 -2.14 17.89 8.03
N ASP A 159 -3.11 17.08 7.57
CA ASP A 159 -2.90 15.71 7.09
C ASP A 159 -2.82 15.62 5.55
N VAL A 160 -1.80 14.95 5.04
CA VAL A 160 -1.63 14.66 3.61
C VAL A 160 -2.75 13.76 3.05
N ASN A 161 -3.42 12.97 3.89
CA ASN A 161 -4.54 12.14 3.46
C ASN A 161 -5.79 12.96 3.12
N THR A 162 -6.07 14.04 3.85
CA THR A 162 -7.21 14.92 3.52
C THR A 162 -6.98 15.64 2.19
N PHE A 163 -5.72 15.93 1.84
CA PHE A 163 -5.33 16.38 0.50
C PHE A 163 -5.61 15.33 -0.58
N LYS A 164 -5.23 14.06 -0.36
CA LYS A 164 -5.50 12.97 -1.33
C LYS A 164 -6.99 12.85 -1.60
N GLU A 165 -7.81 12.84 -0.54
CA GLU A 165 -9.26 12.77 -0.67
C GLU A 165 -9.84 13.99 -1.40
N ALA A 166 -9.38 15.20 -1.09
CA ALA A 166 -9.83 16.41 -1.77
C ALA A 166 -9.42 16.45 -3.25
N TYR A 167 -8.22 15.96 -3.56
CA TYR A 167 -7.70 15.86 -4.93
C TYR A 167 -8.40 14.77 -5.74
N GLU A 168 -8.65 13.60 -5.13
CA GLU A 168 -9.47 12.53 -5.71
C GLU A 168 -10.91 13.03 -5.93
N ARG A 169 -11.51 13.71 -4.96
CA ARG A 169 -12.82 14.38 -5.12
C ARG A 169 -12.79 15.40 -6.24
N LYS A 170 -11.70 16.15 -6.43
CA LYS A 170 -11.58 17.09 -7.56
C LYS A 170 -11.46 16.35 -8.88
N ILE A 171 -10.67 15.29 -8.98
CA ILE A 171 -10.58 14.46 -10.19
C ILE A 171 -11.94 13.84 -10.49
N GLU A 172 -12.65 13.37 -9.47
CA GLU A 172 -14.02 12.86 -9.60
C GLU A 172 -15.00 13.96 -9.98
N GLN A 173 -14.89 15.17 -9.44
CA GLN A 173 -15.72 16.32 -9.79
C GLN A 173 -15.39 16.85 -11.19
N GLU A 174 -14.13 16.85 -11.61
CA GLU A 174 -13.71 17.19 -12.98
C GLU A 174 -14.17 16.11 -13.96
N ALA A 175 -14.07 14.83 -13.59
CA ALA A 175 -14.65 13.73 -14.35
C ALA A 175 -16.18 13.82 -14.40
N ALA A 176 -16.83 14.17 -13.28
CA ALA A 176 -18.28 14.32 -13.16
C ALA A 176 -18.77 15.58 -13.87
N THR A 177 -18.03 16.69 -13.85
CA THR A 177 -18.35 17.92 -14.59
C THR A 177 -18.04 17.76 -16.08
N GLU A 178 -17.01 17.00 -16.47
CA GLU A 178 -16.77 16.56 -17.84
C GLU A 178 -17.89 15.60 -18.30
N GLU A 179 -18.38 14.72 -17.42
CA GLU A 179 -19.55 13.87 -17.63
C GLU A 179 -20.86 14.66 -17.66
N GLU A 180 -21.02 15.70 -16.83
CA GLU A 180 -22.16 16.61 -16.82
C GLU A 180 -22.12 17.55 -18.02
N ARG A 181 -20.94 17.98 -18.49
CA ARG A 181 -20.79 18.72 -19.75
C ARG A 181 -21.08 17.80 -20.94
N LYS A 182 -20.82 16.50 -20.81
CA LYS A 182 -21.28 15.45 -21.73
C LYS A 182 -22.77 15.10 -21.55
N ALA A 183 -23.39 15.33 -20.38
CA ALA A 183 -24.79 14.99 -20.06
C ALA A 183 -25.78 16.16 -20.22
N ASN A 184 -25.33 17.42 -20.11
CA ASN A 184 -26.04 18.65 -20.49
C ASN A 184 -26.22 18.75 -22.01
N LYS A 185 -25.43 17.98 -22.77
CA LYS A 185 -25.94 17.39 -24.02
C LYS A 185 -26.86 16.24 -23.63
N LYS A 186 -28.17 16.52 -23.49
CA LYS A 186 -29.26 15.55 -23.18
C LYS A 186 -28.78 14.10 -23.24
N LYS A 187 -28.68 13.40 -22.09
CA LYS A 187 -28.31 11.97 -21.98
C LYS A 187 -28.85 11.22 -23.20
N THR A 188 -27.97 10.91 -24.14
CA THR A 188 -28.40 10.28 -25.40
C THR A 188 -28.90 8.88 -25.06
N ALA A 189 -29.84 8.34 -25.83
CA ALA A 189 -30.32 6.95 -25.66
C ALA A 189 -29.18 5.92 -25.53
N LYS A 190 -27.99 6.27 -26.04
CA LYS A 190 -26.73 5.52 -25.94
C LYS A 190 -26.14 5.41 -24.51
N GLN A 191 -26.31 6.42 -23.65
CA GLN A 191 -25.81 6.41 -22.27
C GLN A 191 -26.77 5.65 -21.34
N ILE A 192 -28.08 5.86 -21.47
CA ILE A 192 -29.09 5.07 -20.74
C ILE A 192 -28.98 3.60 -21.14
N ALA A 193 -28.82 3.29 -22.43
CA ALA A 193 -28.54 1.93 -22.88
C ALA A 193 -27.21 1.39 -22.33
N LYS A 194 -26.21 2.24 -22.03
CA LYS A 194 -24.92 1.81 -21.45
C LYS A 194 -25.06 1.50 -19.96
N GLU A 195 -25.73 2.34 -19.18
CA GLU A 195 -26.02 2.10 -17.76
C GLU A 195 -26.95 0.88 -17.57
N GLU A 196 -28.01 0.78 -18.37
CA GLU A 196 -28.91 -0.38 -18.39
C GLU A 196 -28.13 -1.65 -18.74
N LYS A 197 -27.21 -1.56 -19.72
CA LYS A 197 -26.34 -2.68 -20.10
C LYS A 197 -25.37 -3.04 -18.99
N ILE A 198 -24.76 -2.08 -18.29
CA ILE A 198 -23.88 -2.35 -17.13
C ILE A 198 -24.67 -3.05 -16.01
N ARG A 199 -25.88 -2.57 -15.71
CA ARG A 199 -26.73 -3.17 -14.66
C ARG A 199 -27.21 -4.57 -15.04
N GLN A 200 -27.59 -4.77 -16.31
CA GLN A 200 -27.92 -6.09 -16.85
C GLN A 200 -26.70 -7.02 -16.84
N GLU A 201 -25.52 -6.50 -17.16
CA GLU A 201 -24.25 -7.25 -17.12
C GLU A 201 -23.90 -7.70 -15.70
N ALA A 202 -24.02 -6.81 -14.70
CA ALA A 202 -23.81 -7.14 -13.28
C ALA A 202 -24.79 -8.22 -12.79
N GLN A 203 -26.08 -8.10 -13.15
CA GLN A 203 -27.06 -9.14 -12.82
C GLN A 203 -26.77 -10.48 -13.53
N ASN A 204 -26.24 -10.43 -14.74
CA ASN A 204 -25.82 -11.63 -15.46
C ASN A 204 -24.56 -12.27 -14.82
N ILE A 205 -23.68 -11.48 -14.19
CA ILE A 205 -22.56 -11.94 -13.35
C ILE A 205 -23.06 -12.78 -12.19
N THR A 206 -23.89 -12.20 -11.32
CA THR A 206 -24.39 -12.93 -10.15
C THR A 206 -25.18 -14.18 -10.55
N LYS A 207 -25.95 -14.11 -11.65
CA LYS A 207 -26.70 -15.27 -12.17
C LYS A 207 -25.78 -16.37 -12.70
N THR A 208 -24.67 -16.03 -13.33
CA THR A 208 -23.74 -17.01 -13.91
C THR A 208 -22.88 -17.68 -12.85
N VAL A 209 -22.37 -16.91 -11.88
CA VAL A 209 -21.65 -17.49 -10.72
C VAL A 209 -22.57 -18.48 -9.99
N ARG A 210 -23.81 -18.07 -9.72
CA ARG A 210 -24.81 -18.94 -9.09
C ARG A 210 -25.16 -20.16 -9.93
N SER A 211 -25.25 -20.03 -11.26
CA SER A 211 -25.59 -21.17 -12.13
C SER A 211 -24.44 -22.19 -12.20
N VAL A 212 -23.19 -21.74 -12.27
CA VAL A 212 -21.99 -22.60 -12.19
C VAL A 212 -21.94 -23.30 -10.84
N TYR A 213 -22.15 -22.57 -9.73
CA TYR A 213 -22.23 -23.14 -8.39
C TYR A 213 -23.33 -24.21 -8.31
N MET A 214 -24.57 -23.92 -8.72
CA MET A 214 -25.66 -24.91 -8.66
C MET A 214 -25.42 -26.14 -9.53
N GLN A 215 -24.75 -25.99 -10.69
CA GLN A 215 -24.35 -27.11 -11.53
C GLN A 215 -23.32 -28.00 -10.82
N LEU A 216 -22.31 -27.39 -10.19
CA LEU A 216 -21.30 -28.11 -9.40
C LEU A 216 -21.91 -28.85 -8.21
N VAL A 217 -22.78 -28.18 -7.45
CA VAL A 217 -23.49 -28.79 -6.32
C VAL A 217 -24.36 -29.97 -6.78
N LYS A 218 -25.06 -29.84 -7.90
CA LYS A 218 -25.89 -30.93 -8.44
C LYS A 218 -25.08 -32.18 -8.81
N GLU A 219 -23.87 -31.99 -9.33
CA GLU A 219 -22.98 -33.06 -9.80
C GLU A 219 -22.25 -33.76 -8.64
N PHE A 220 -21.76 -32.97 -7.67
CA PHE A 220 -20.89 -33.43 -6.57
C PHE A 220 -21.60 -33.51 -5.21
N HIS A 221 -22.94 -33.54 -5.15
CA HIS A 221 -23.64 -33.66 -3.86
C HIS A 221 -23.43 -35.04 -3.21
N PRO A 222 -22.90 -35.13 -1.98
CA PRO A 222 -22.54 -36.41 -1.35
C PRO A 222 -23.74 -37.29 -0.95
N ASP A 223 -24.96 -36.72 -0.80
CA ASP A 223 -26.16 -37.50 -0.44
C ASP A 223 -26.67 -38.46 -1.52
N ARG A 224 -26.21 -38.31 -2.77
CA ARG A 224 -26.66 -39.15 -3.88
C ARG A 224 -25.78 -40.37 -4.12
N GLU A 225 -24.68 -40.50 -3.38
CA GLU A 225 -23.68 -41.52 -3.64
C GLU A 225 -23.77 -42.70 -2.66
N PRO A 226 -24.01 -43.93 -3.16
CA PRO A 226 -24.12 -45.12 -2.33
C PRO A 226 -22.76 -45.72 -1.92
N ASP A 227 -21.66 -45.36 -2.60
CA ASP A 227 -20.30 -45.79 -2.28
C ASP A 227 -19.65 -44.85 -1.25
N ALA A 228 -19.12 -45.43 -0.17
CA ALA A 228 -18.50 -44.70 0.93
C ALA A 228 -17.22 -43.95 0.52
N LEU A 229 -16.41 -44.51 -0.38
CA LEU A 229 -15.15 -43.88 -0.83
C LEU A 229 -15.42 -42.69 -1.75
N GLU A 230 -16.37 -42.83 -2.69
CA GLU A 230 -16.78 -41.73 -3.56
C GLU A 230 -17.56 -40.65 -2.80
N LYS A 231 -18.27 -41.01 -1.73
CA LYS A 231 -18.91 -40.03 -0.84
C LYS A 231 -17.90 -39.11 -0.15
N GLU A 232 -16.82 -39.67 0.40
CA GLU A 232 -15.75 -38.88 1.03
C GLU A 232 -15.07 -37.96 0.02
N ARG A 233 -14.80 -38.47 -1.20
CA ARG A 233 -14.29 -37.66 -2.30
C ARG A 233 -15.23 -36.51 -2.64
N LYS A 234 -16.53 -36.77 -2.84
CA LYS A 234 -17.54 -35.74 -3.15
C LYS A 234 -17.68 -34.71 -2.02
N THR A 235 -17.52 -35.11 -0.76
CA THR A 235 -17.52 -34.18 0.38
C THR A 235 -16.37 -33.18 0.31
N LEU A 236 -15.15 -33.61 0.00
CA LEU A 236 -14.00 -32.71 -0.16
C LEU A 236 -14.19 -31.75 -1.34
N ILE A 237 -14.77 -32.22 -2.43
CA ILE A 237 -15.08 -31.41 -3.61
C ILE A 237 -16.12 -30.34 -3.26
N MET A 238 -17.18 -30.73 -2.55
CA MET A 238 -18.25 -29.83 -2.10
C MET A 238 -17.73 -28.73 -1.17
N GLN A 239 -16.79 -29.05 -0.28
CA GLN A 239 -16.12 -28.06 0.56
C GLN A 239 -15.37 -27.01 -0.28
N ARG A 240 -14.61 -27.44 -1.28
CA ARG A 240 -13.90 -26.52 -2.20
C ARG A 240 -14.87 -25.66 -3.02
N ILE A 241 -15.96 -26.24 -3.51
CA ILE A 241 -17.01 -25.50 -4.24
C ILE A 241 -17.63 -24.43 -3.34
N THR A 242 -17.91 -24.77 -2.07
CA THR A 242 -18.52 -23.84 -1.12
C THR A 242 -17.56 -22.70 -0.77
N GLN A 243 -16.29 -23.01 -0.49
CA GLN A 243 -15.27 -22.01 -0.20
C GLN A 243 -15.03 -21.05 -1.39
N ALA A 244 -14.97 -21.58 -2.61
CA ALA A 244 -14.83 -20.75 -3.81
C ALA A 244 -16.04 -19.82 -4.00
N TYR A 245 -17.25 -20.28 -3.68
CA TYR A 245 -18.46 -19.46 -3.74
C TYR A 245 -18.52 -18.38 -2.66
N GLU A 246 -18.11 -18.71 -1.42
CA GLU A 246 -18.06 -17.75 -0.31
C GLU A 246 -17.04 -16.63 -0.55
N ASN A 247 -15.95 -16.93 -1.25
CA ASN A 247 -14.91 -15.96 -1.60
C ASN A 247 -15.17 -15.24 -2.94
N ASP A 248 -16.35 -15.40 -3.55
CA ASP A 248 -16.68 -14.91 -4.89
C ASP A 248 -15.64 -15.30 -5.99
N ASP A 249 -14.90 -16.40 -5.78
CA ASP A 249 -13.82 -16.86 -6.65
C ASP A 249 -14.38 -17.69 -7.83
N LEU A 250 -14.96 -16.99 -8.81
CA LEU A 250 -15.48 -17.64 -10.01
C LEU A 250 -14.41 -18.46 -10.71
N PHE A 251 -13.15 -18.01 -10.71
CA PHE A 251 -12.07 -18.77 -11.33
C PHE A 251 -11.95 -20.17 -10.72
N GLU A 252 -11.99 -20.28 -9.40
CA GLU A 252 -11.92 -21.59 -8.73
C GLU A 252 -13.20 -22.43 -8.98
N LEU A 253 -14.38 -21.80 -9.06
CA LEU A 253 -15.60 -22.50 -9.49
C LEU A 253 -15.49 -23.05 -10.92
N LEU A 254 -14.97 -22.25 -11.87
CA LEU A 254 -14.75 -22.68 -13.25
C LEU A 254 -13.67 -23.75 -13.35
N ARG A 255 -12.62 -23.65 -12.53
CA ARG A 255 -11.58 -24.67 -12.37
C ARG A 255 -12.17 -26.00 -11.96
N LEU A 256 -12.95 -26.01 -10.88
CA LEU A 256 -13.59 -27.23 -10.38
C LEU A 256 -14.52 -27.81 -11.45
N GLN A 257 -15.27 -26.96 -12.16
CA GLN A 257 -16.13 -27.41 -13.26
C GLN A 257 -15.35 -28.06 -14.39
N LEU A 258 -14.18 -27.53 -14.75
CA LEU A 258 -13.32 -28.06 -15.80
C LEU A 258 -12.57 -29.32 -15.37
N GLU A 259 -12.02 -29.36 -14.16
CA GLU A 259 -11.27 -30.50 -13.64
C GLU A 259 -12.11 -31.77 -13.61
N TYR A 260 -13.36 -31.67 -13.12
CA TYR A 260 -14.18 -32.86 -12.98
C TYR A 260 -14.92 -33.25 -14.26
N LYS A 261 -15.31 -32.29 -15.12
CA LYS A 261 -15.82 -32.62 -16.47
C LYS A 261 -14.78 -33.32 -17.35
N GLN A 262 -13.50 -33.01 -17.18
CA GLN A 262 -12.42 -33.72 -17.88
C GLN A 262 -12.25 -35.16 -17.39
N LYS A 263 -12.50 -35.43 -16.10
CA LYS A 263 -12.35 -36.77 -15.49
C LYS A 263 -13.50 -37.72 -15.80
N ASP A 264 -14.75 -37.25 -15.91
CA ASP A 264 -15.92 -38.14 -16.01
C ASP A 264 -16.33 -38.53 -17.43
N HIS A 265 -16.17 -37.66 -18.44
CA HIS A 265 -16.83 -37.91 -19.72
C HIS A 265 -15.95 -37.97 -20.95
N GLY A 266 -14.70 -37.51 -20.92
CA GLY A 266 -13.82 -37.54 -22.10
C GLY A 266 -14.35 -36.80 -23.34
N ASP A 267 -15.64 -36.45 -23.42
CA ASP A 267 -16.29 -35.68 -24.47
C ASP A 267 -16.43 -34.24 -23.99
N PHE A 268 -15.43 -33.47 -24.41
CA PHE A 268 -15.49 -32.03 -24.44
C PHE A 268 -16.51 -31.60 -25.50
N GLU A 269 -17.81 -31.75 -25.20
CA GLU A 269 -18.80 -30.89 -25.85
C GLU A 269 -18.52 -29.48 -25.35
N LEU A 270 -17.80 -28.76 -26.21
CA LEU A 270 -17.44 -27.35 -26.14
C LEU A 270 -18.47 -26.55 -25.35
N LEU A 271 -18.04 -25.97 -24.22
CA LEU A 271 -18.77 -24.86 -23.59
C LEU A 271 -19.27 -23.91 -24.70
N PRO A 272 -20.58 -23.59 -24.74
CA PRO A 272 -21.13 -22.72 -25.77
C PRO A 272 -20.32 -21.43 -25.91
N ASP A 273 -20.14 -20.95 -27.13
CA ASP A 273 -19.36 -19.73 -27.42
C ASP A 273 -19.87 -18.50 -26.62
N GLU A 274 -21.17 -18.43 -26.32
CA GLU A 274 -21.73 -17.39 -25.45
C GLU A 274 -21.21 -17.47 -24.02
N GLN A 275 -21.12 -18.69 -23.48
CA GLN A 275 -20.59 -18.94 -22.14
C GLN A 275 -19.07 -18.67 -22.08
N LEU A 276 -18.32 -19.02 -23.12
CA LEU A 276 -16.88 -18.70 -23.20
C LEU A 276 -16.60 -17.20 -23.34
N LYS A 277 -17.38 -16.46 -24.14
CA LYS A 277 -17.26 -14.99 -24.21
C LYS A 277 -17.47 -14.36 -22.85
N TYR A 278 -18.46 -14.87 -22.14
CA TYR A 278 -18.82 -14.40 -20.82
C TYR A 278 -17.71 -14.66 -19.79
N TYR A 279 -17.17 -15.88 -19.74
CA TYR A 279 -16.03 -16.22 -18.87
C TYR A 279 -14.79 -15.40 -19.18
N ASN A 280 -14.47 -15.20 -20.46
CA ASN A 280 -13.34 -14.36 -20.84
C ASN A 280 -13.48 -12.91 -20.35
N LYS A 281 -14.71 -12.38 -20.28
CA LYS A 281 -14.94 -11.04 -19.74
C LYS A 281 -14.62 -10.99 -18.24
N LEU A 282 -15.15 -11.93 -17.48
CA LEU A 282 -14.98 -11.95 -16.02
C LEU A 282 -13.55 -12.30 -15.60
N LEU A 283 -12.88 -13.22 -16.30
CA LEU A 283 -11.45 -13.46 -16.08
C LEU A 283 -10.61 -12.20 -16.34
N LYS A 284 -11.01 -11.36 -17.29
CA LYS A 284 -10.33 -10.09 -17.54
C LYS A 284 -10.55 -9.10 -16.40
N GLU A 285 -11.77 -8.97 -15.89
CA GLU A 285 -12.07 -8.13 -14.72
C GLU A 285 -11.23 -8.59 -13.51
N GLN A 286 -11.15 -9.89 -13.25
CA GLN A 286 -10.31 -10.44 -12.20
C GLN A 286 -8.80 -10.21 -12.43
N ILE A 287 -8.32 -10.25 -13.67
CA ILE A 287 -6.93 -9.89 -14.00
C ILE A 287 -6.67 -8.43 -13.62
N ASP A 288 -7.56 -7.53 -14.02
CA ASP A 288 -7.41 -6.09 -13.78
C ASP A 288 -7.42 -5.80 -12.26
N GLU A 289 -8.28 -6.49 -11.49
CA GLU A 289 -8.32 -6.43 -10.02
C GLU A 289 -7.04 -6.95 -9.36
N LEU A 290 -6.57 -8.14 -9.76
CA LEU A 290 -5.35 -8.73 -9.19
C LEU A 290 -4.09 -7.93 -9.56
N GLU A 291 -4.05 -7.29 -10.73
CA GLU A 291 -2.96 -6.37 -11.12
C GLU A 291 -2.98 -5.11 -10.25
N ALA A 292 -4.15 -4.55 -9.97
CA ALA A 292 -4.29 -3.39 -9.08
C ALA A 292 -3.89 -3.74 -7.63
N GLU A 293 -4.34 -4.89 -7.12
CA GLU A 293 -3.97 -5.39 -5.79
C GLU A 293 -2.45 -5.58 -5.69
N LEU A 294 -1.84 -6.25 -6.68
CA LEU A 294 -0.39 -6.48 -6.69
C LEU A 294 0.38 -5.16 -6.76
N TYR A 295 -0.09 -4.20 -7.55
CA TYR A 295 0.51 -2.87 -7.64
C TYR A 295 0.43 -2.13 -6.30
N SER A 296 -0.75 -2.12 -5.65
CA SER A 296 -0.94 -1.48 -4.34
C SER A 296 -0.01 -2.08 -3.29
N LEU A 297 0.12 -3.41 -3.26
CA LEU A 297 1.00 -4.10 -2.33
C LEU A 297 2.49 -3.80 -2.58
N GLN A 298 2.88 -3.60 -3.84
CA GLN A 298 4.26 -3.29 -4.23
C GLN A 298 4.63 -1.83 -4.06
N MET A 299 3.70 -0.90 -4.27
CA MET A 299 3.96 0.55 -4.24
C MET A 299 3.53 1.22 -2.93
N GLY A 300 2.69 0.57 -2.13
CA GLY A 300 2.09 1.13 -0.93
C GLY A 300 0.96 2.11 -1.24
N ASP A 301 0.19 2.47 -0.21
CA ASP A 301 -0.98 3.35 -0.36
C ASP A 301 -0.62 4.83 -0.54
N ASN A 302 0.62 5.20 -0.17
CA ASN A 302 1.14 6.56 -0.25
C ASN A 302 2.21 6.66 -1.36
N PRO A 303 1.94 7.40 -2.45
CA PRO A 303 2.86 7.51 -3.58
C PRO A 303 4.13 8.32 -3.28
N PHE A 304 4.15 9.09 -2.19
CA PHE A 304 5.30 9.89 -1.77
C PHE A 304 6.22 9.15 -0.81
N VAL A 305 5.77 8.02 -0.25
CA VAL A 305 6.55 7.22 0.68
C VAL A 305 6.88 5.88 0.01
N PRO A 306 8.16 5.58 -0.25
CA PRO A 306 8.51 4.30 -0.85
C PRO A 306 8.05 3.14 0.05
N SER A 307 7.32 2.19 -0.50
CA SER A 307 6.83 1.02 0.25
C SER A 307 7.97 0.16 0.80
N LEU A 308 7.68 -0.61 1.85
CA LEU A 308 8.60 -1.64 2.36
C LEU A 308 9.06 -2.61 1.25
N TYR A 309 8.15 -2.94 0.33
CA TYR A 309 8.45 -3.80 -0.80
C TYR A 309 9.52 -3.18 -1.72
N SER A 310 9.30 -1.92 -2.13
CA SER A 310 10.22 -1.21 -3.03
C SER A 310 11.60 -0.98 -2.39
N GLN A 311 11.64 -0.75 -1.07
CA GLN A 311 12.87 -0.47 -0.34
C GLN A 311 13.72 -1.72 -0.08
N LEU A 312 13.11 -2.83 0.35
CA LEU A 312 13.85 -3.98 0.86
C LEU A 312 13.65 -5.27 0.07
N CYS A 313 12.51 -5.42 -0.60
CA CYS A 313 12.09 -6.69 -1.17
C CYS A 313 12.41 -6.84 -2.67
N MET A 314 13.03 -5.84 -3.29
CA MET A 314 13.38 -5.88 -4.72
C MET A 314 14.90 -6.03 -4.95
N PRO A 315 15.37 -7.10 -5.62
CA PRO A 315 14.66 -8.34 -5.95
C PRO A 315 14.46 -9.24 -4.69
N PRO A 316 13.42 -10.11 -4.65
CA PRO A 316 13.05 -10.88 -3.44
C PRO A 316 14.17 -11.74 -2.87
N GLU A 317 15.04 -12.29 -3.73
CA GLU A 317 16.16 -13.15 -3.33
C GLU A 317 17.25 -12.38 -2.57
N ARG A 318 17.22 -11.04 -2.63
CA ARG A 318 18.19 -10.16 -1.98
C ARG A 318 17.67 -9.54 -0.69
N LEU A 319 16.49 -9.92 -0.20
CA LEU A 319 15.93 -9.39 1.05
C LEU A 319 16.95 -9.39 2.19
N ASP A 320 17.63 -10.52 2.44
CA ASP A 320 18.64 -10.63 3.49
C ASP A 320 19.84 -9.68 3.28
N ALA A 321 20.30 -9.55 2.04
CA ALA A 321 21.41 -8.67 1.71
C ALA A 321 21.01 -7.18 1.84
N ASN A 322 19.79 -6.83 1.46
CA ASN A 322 19.23 -5.49 1.58
C ASN A 322 19.08 -5.09 3.05
N VAL A 323 18.44 -5.94 3.87
CA VAL A 323 18.34 -5.71 5.32
C VAL A 323 19.73 -5.58 5.95
N LYS A 324 20.67 -6.46 5.60
CA LYS A 324 22.04 -6.38 6.13
C LYS A 324 22.75 -5.07 5.74
N ARG A 325 22.50 -4.55 4.54
CA ARG A 325 23.02 -3.25 4.10
C ARG A 325 22.48 -2.14 5.00
N GLU A 326 21.16 -2.07 5.19
CA GLU A 326 20.53 -1.05 6.03
C GLU A 326 21.00 -1.13 7.49
N VAL A 327 21.07 -2.34 8.05
CA VAL A 327 21.63 -2.57 9.39
C VAL A 327 23.05 -2.02 9.50
N ASN A 328 23.90 -2.22 8.48
CA ASN A 328 25.27 -1.73 8.50
C ASN A 328 25.35 -0.21 8.36
N VAL A 329 24.50 0.40 7.52
CA VAL A 329 24.39 1.86 7.39
C VAL A 329 23.99 2.46 8.72
N LEU A 330 22.92 1.94 9.33
CA LEU A 330 22.41 2.44 10.60
C LEU A 330 23.40 2.23 11.75
N LYS A 331 24.08 1.09 11.82
CA LYS A 331 25.15 0.86 12.81
C LYS A 331 26.33 1.83 12.65
N LYS A 332 26.74 2.14 11.42
CA LYS A 332 27.79 3.14 11.17
C LYS A 332 27.34 4.53 11.64
N TYR A 333 26.10 4.90 11.33
CA TYR A 333 25.53 6.18 11.77
C TYR A 333 25.43 6.27 13.29
N ILE A 334 24.94 5.22 13.96
CA ILE A 334 24.90 5.13 15.43
C ILE A 334 26.30 5.25 16.03
N LYS A 335 27.32 4.65 15.40
CA LYS A 335 28.70 4.78 15.86
C LYS A 335 29.18 6.24 15.78
N GLN A 336 28.91 6.92 14.68
CA GLN A 336 29.23 8.34 14.51
C GLN A 336 28.51 9.19 15.55
N LEU A 337 27.20 9.01 15.73
CA LEU A 337 26.43 9.72 16.76
C LEU A 337 26.98 9.49 18.17
N LYS A 338 27.42 8.27 18.52
CA LYS A 338 28.05 8.00 19.81
C LYS A 338 29.32 8.81 20.02
N GLU A 339 30.17 8.89 18.99
CA GLU A 339 31.40 9.68 19.01
C GLU A 339 31.08 11.18 19.13
N GLU A 340 30.10 11.67 18.36
CA GLU A 340 29.62 13.05 18.40
C GLU A 340 29.10 13.43 19.79
N VAL A 341 28.26 12.60 20.42
CA VAL A 341 27.74 12.83 21.77
C VAL A 341 28.84 13.04 22.81
N GLN A 342 29.99 12.38 22.68
CA GLN A 342 31.12 12.57 23.61
C GLN A 342 31.80 13.93 23.43
N ILE A 343 31.90 14.43 22.19
CA ILE A 343 32.58 15.69 21.88
C ILE A 343 31.65 16.91 21.92
N LEU A 344 30.32 16.72 22.04
CA LEU A 344 29.35 17.81 22.19
C LEU A 344 29.54 18.67 23.45
N ARG A 345 30.43 18.29 24.37
CA ARG A 345 30.84 19.11 25.52
C ARG A 345 31.93 20.13 25.17
N ASP A 346 32.60 19.97 24.03
CA ASP A 346 33.64 20.88 23.56
C ASP A 346 33.01 22.14 22.93
N PRO A 347 33.22 23.34 23.52
CA PRO A 347 32.69 24.59 22.97
C PRO A 347 33.22 24.94 21.57
N VAL A 348 34.37 24.39 21.15
CA VAL A 348 34.88 24.58 19.78
C VAL A 348 33.99 23.81 18.80
N TYR A 349 33.75 22.53 19.06
CA TYR A 349 32.93 21.67 18.22
C TYR A 349 31.49 22.18 18.14
N VAL A 350 30.89 22.57 19.27
CA VAL A 350 29.52 23.13 19.29
C VAL A 350 29.44 24.39 18.41
N ARG A 351 30.44 25.27 18.42
CA ARG A 351 30.44 26.44 17.52
C ARG A 351 30.53 26.08 16.05
N GLU A 352 31.26 25.01 15.69
CA GLU A 352 31.31 24.51 14.31
C GLU A 352 29.95 23.94 13.88
N LEU A 353 29.31 23.16 14.75
CA LEU A 353 27.96 22.65 14.54
C LEU A 353 26.95 23.78 14.32
N LEU A 354 26.97 24.81 15.17
CA LEU A 354 26.08 25.97 15.02
C LEU A 354 26.36 26.78 13.75
N LYS A 355 27.62 26.84 13.31
CA LYS A 355 27.98 27.48 12.04
C LYS A 355 27.41 26.70 10.85
N ALA A 356 27.49 25.38 10.86
CA ALA A 356 26.90 24.53 9.82
C ALA A 356 25.38 24.68 9.79
N PHE A 357 24.72 24.68 10.95
CA PHE A 357 23.29 24.90 11.07
C PHE A 357 22.84 26.25 10.48
N LYS A 358 23.54 27.35 10.78
CA LYS A 358 23.26 28.66 10.17
C LYS A 358 23.43 28.68 8.65
N GLN A 359 24.37 27.91 8.12
CA GLN A 359 24.55 27.79 6.67
C GLN A 359 23.40 27.05 6.02
N GLU A 360 22.91 25.99 6.66
CA GLU A 360 21.77 25.22 6.20
C GLU A 360 20.47 26.04 6.23
N GLN A 361 20.19 26.76 7.32
CA GLN A 361 19.04 27.67 7.38
C GLN A 361 19.07 28.71 6.23
N LYS A 362 20.25 29.29 5.95
CA LYS A 362 20.42 30.23 4.82
C LYS A 362 20.22 29.57 3.47
N ARG A 363 20.55 28.29 3.32
CA ARG A 363 20.30 27.52 2.10
C ARG A 363 18.80 27.29 1.91
N MET A 364 18.11 26.85 2.96
CA MET A 364 16.66 26.61 2.94
C MET A 364 15.88 27.91 2.67
N ALA A 365 16.25 29.01 3.31
CA ALA A 365 15.63 30.33 3.06
C ALA A 365 15.84 30.85 1.62
N ARG A 366 16.90 30.41 0.92
CA ARG A 366 17.18 30.77 -0.48
C ARG A 366 16.50 29.85 -1.49
N ASN A 367 16.18 28.62 -1.10
CA ASN A 367 15.57 27.63 -1.99
C ASN A 367 14.59 26.74 -1.21
N PRO A 368 13.39 27.26 -0.86
CA PRO A 368 12.42 26.55 -0.02
C PRO A 368 11.80 25.30 -0.66
N PHE A 369 12.06 25.03 -1.94
CA PHE A 369 11.49 23.90 -2.70
C PHE A 369 12.51 22.83 -3.11
N SER A 370 13.69 22.81 -2.49
CA SER A 370 14.70 21.77 -2.70
C SER A 370 14.41 20.56 -1.80
N PHE A 371 13.50 19.68 -2.22
CA PHE A 371 13.33 18.34 -1.63
C PHE A 371 14.42 17.37 -2.09
#